data_AF-A0A7Y3JRT4-F1
#
_entry.id   AF-A0A7Y3JRT4-F1
#
_cell.length_a   1.000
_cell.length_b   1.000
_cell.length_c   1.000
_cell.angle_alpha   90.00
_cell.angle_beta   90.00
_cell.angle_gamma   90.00
#
_symmetry.space_group_name_H-M   'P 1'
#
loop_
_entity.id
_entity.type
_entity.pdbx_description
1 polymer ?
#
loop_
_entity_poly.entity_id
_entity_poly.type
_entity_poly.pdbx_seq_one_letter_code
_entity_poly.pdbx_strand_id
1 'polypeptide(L)'
;MFQRATFSFVESAFGSTRDGRTLFMPFGVYGRAYIVADPEQAIQLRRDLRAFGFLAFSFVALLLSTILVRNYAGANTLFWLLISAAVTGSAFFFGFTLWAKRAGSRLAILEAGTEAIPTLFDLEADAANAIAQVLLPKVEEESDWTNALSLAGCLAGFSCQVGVRMRAEAEHRASGLVEIATTRDRLYYFGDALNGPLAEGSPSIWSIVSSNAPVTPLLPVFKTVTSEIGSDTFEYYADGLVKALHQSWRSTSAFLDARGIEPDRWPFVIAAAAKKIAEECPLDLTAASIIVMTAAIPSSKLDPAEVIVPER
;
A
#
# COMPACT_ATOMS: atom_id res chain seq x y z
N MET A 1 -23.13 -8.92 1.75
CA MET A 1 -22.45 -9.70 0.69
C MET A 1 -22.61 -9.07 -0.70
N PHE A 2 -23.84 -8.79 -1.16
CA PHE A 2 -24.09 -8.16 -2.48
C PHE A 2 -23.37 -6.82 -2.68
N GLN A 3 -23.49 -5.87 -1.75
CA GLN A 3 -22.80 -4.58 -1.84
C GLN A 3 -21.27 -4.71 -1.99
N ARG A 4 -20.66 -5.70 -1.32
CA ARG A 4 -19.21 -5.97 -1.39
C ARG A 4 -18.81 -6.55 -2.75
N ALA A 5 -19.63 -7.43 -3.33
CA ALA A 5 -19.41 -7.99 -4.66
C ALA A 5 -19.58 -6.93 -5.76
N THR A 6 -20.61 -6.08 -5.66
CA THR A 6 -20.82 -4.97 -6.60
C THR A 6 -19.71 -3.94 -6.51
N PHE A 7 -19.22 -3.64 -5.29
CA PHE A 7 -18.07 -2.78 -5.09
C PHE A 7 -16.81 -3.35 -5.76
N SER A 8 -16.52 -4.65 -5.54
CA SER A 8 -15.39 -5.34 -6.18
C SER A 8 -15.49 -5.35 -7.70
N PHE A 9 -16.68 -5.57 -8.28
CA PHE A 9 -16.89 -5.52 -9.72
C PHE A 9 -16.60 -4.12 -10.29
N VAL A 10 -17.11 -3.07 -9.63
CA VAL A 10 -16.92 -1.69 -10.08
C VAL A 10 -15.45 -1.29 -10.02
N GLU A 11 -14.77 -1.51 -8.90
CA GLU A 11 -13.36 -1.11 -8.73
C GLU A 11 -12.40 -1.95 -9.57
N SER A 12 -12.81 -3.15 -10.03
CA SER A 12 -12.00 -3.97 -10.96
C SER A 12 -11.86 -3.34 -12.34
N ALA A 13 -12.78 -2.43 -12.70
CA ALA A 13 -12.77 -1.71 -13.96
C ALA A 13 -12.00 -0.38 -13.86
N PHE A 14 -11.34 -0.08 -12.75
CA PHE A 14 -10.51 1.10 -12.59
C PHE A 14 -9.06 0.72 -12.29
N GLY A 15 -8.18 1.72 -12.41
CA GLY A 15 -6.78 1.61 -12.06
C GLY A 15 -6.15 2.96 -11.87
N SER A 16 -4.84 2.98 -11.70
CA SER A 16 -4.05 4.18 -11.76
C SER A 16 -2.82 3.97 -12.64
N THR A 17 -2.37 5.04 -13.29
CA THR A 17 -1.03 5.11 -13.88
C THR A 17 -0.01 5.35 -12.77
N ARG A 18 1.28 5.12 -13.05
CA ARG A 18 2.39 5.40 -12.11
C ARG A 18 2.45 6.85 -11.63
N ASP A 19 1.95 7.80 -12.42
CA ASP A 19 1.84 9.22 -12.07
C ASP A 19 0.53 9.56 -11.33
N GLY A 20 -0.25 8.56 -10.90
CA GLY A 20 -1.43 8.73 -10.05
C GLY A 20 -2.71 9.12 -10.80
N ARG A 21 -2.71 9.16 -12.14
CA ARG A 21 -3.93 9.46 -12.90
C ARG A 21 -4.87 8.27 -12.88
N THR A 22 -6.17 8.54 -12.77
CA THR A 22 -7.20 7.50 -12.77
C THR A 22 -7.34 6.88 -14.16
N LEU A 23 -7.36 5.55 -14.19
CA LEU A 23 -7.61 4.75 -15.38
C LEU A 23 -8.98 4.08 -15.30
N PHE A 24 -9.62 3.97 -16.45
CA PHE A 24 -10.81 3.16 -16.68
C PHE A 24 -10.45 2.00 -17.62
N MET A 25 -10.68 0.78 -17.17
CA MET A 25 -10.31 -0.49 -17.81
C MET A 25 -11.52 -1.43 -17.79
N PRO A 26 -12.54 -1.21 -18.66
CA PRO A 26 -13.79 -1.96 -18.61
C PRO A 26 -13.64 -3.47 -18.82
N PHE A 27 -12.53 -3.91 -19.43
CA PHE A 27 -12.23 -5.33 -19.65
C PHE A 27 -10.96 -5.77 -18.89
N GLY A 28 -10.60 -5.05 -17.84
CA GLY A 28 -9.37 -5.28 -17.07
C GLY A 28 -8.10 -5.15 -17.92
N VAL A 29 -7.07 -5.92 -17.54
CA VAL A 29 -5.74 -5.91 -18.18
C VAL A 29 -5.73 -6.38 -19.64
N TYR A 30 -6.76 -7.12 -20.07
CA TYR A 30 -6.87 -7.62 -21.43
C TYR A 30 -7.51 -6.60 -22.39
N GLY A 31 -8.02 -5.49 -21.86
CA GLY A 31 -8.72 -4.45 -22.61
C GLY A 31 -7.87 -3.21 -22.88
N ARG A 32 -8.48 -2.25 -23.60
CA ARG A 32 -7.94 -0.89 -23.67
C ARG A 32 -8.11 -0.19 -22.32
N ALA A 33 -7.07 0.49 -21.88
CA ALA A 33 -7.11 1.41 -20.75
C ALA A 33 -7.36 2.84 -21.24
N TYR A 34 -8.17 3.57 -20.48
CA TYR A 34 -8.59 4.93 -20.78
C TYR A 34 -8.23 5.84 -19.62
N ILE A 35 -7.63 7.00 -19.88
CA ILE A 35 -7.33 8.00 -18.86
C ILE A 35 -8.61 8.78 -18.56
N VAL A 36 -8.94 8.88 -17.28
CA VAL A 36 -10.07 9.69 -16.79
C VAL A 36 -9.51 10.98 -16.21
N ALA A 37 -9.64 12.07 -16.97
CA ALA A 37 -9.09 13.38 -16.59
C ALA A 37 -9.92 14.09 -15.49
N ASP A 38 -11.20 13.77 -15.39
CA ASP A 38 -12.16 14.47 -14.55
C ASP A 38 -12.75 13.54 -13.47
N PRO A 39 -12.62 13.87 -12.18
CA PRO A 39 -13.23 13.11 -11.08
C PRO A 39 -14.74 12.89 -11.24
N GLU A 40 -15.47 13.85 -11.80
CA GLU A 40 -16.92 13.71 -12.01
C GLU A 40 -17.24 12.61 -13.03
N GLN A 41 -16.44 12.51 -14.10
CA GLN A 41 -16.55 11.42 -15.07
C GLN A 41 -16.26 10.06 -14.41
N ALA A 42 -15.27 9.99 -13.51
CA ALA A 42 -14.98 8.75 -12.79
C ALA A 42 -16.16 8.32 -11.90
N ILE A 43 -16.82 9.27 -11.22
CA ILE A 43 -18.03 9.01 -10.42
C ILE A 43 -19.17 8.52 -11.32
N GLN A 44 -19.38 9.15 -12.48
CA GLN A 44 -20.42 8.75 -13.42
C GLN A 44 -20.17 7.33 -13.96
N LEU A 45 -18.94 7.00 -14.35
CA LEU A 45 -18.57 5.67 -14.84
C LEU A 45 -18.82 4.60 -13.77
N ARG A 46 -18.47 4.88 -12.50
CA ARG A 46 -18.76 3.98 -11.37
C ARG A 46 -20.25 3.78 -11.17
N ARG A 47 -21.05 4.84 -11.27
CA ARG A 47 -22.51 4.78 -11.15
C ARG A 47 -23.11 3.91 -12.24
N ASP A 48 -22.68 4.08 -13.48
CA ASP A 48 -23.15 3.29 -14.63
C ASP A 48 -22.74 1.81 -14.49
N LEU A 49 -21.50 1.53 -14.07
CA LEU A 49 -21.02 0.17 -13.79
C LEU A 49 -21.84 -0.54 -12.70
N ARG A 50 -22.26 0.19 -11.65
CA ARG A 50 -23.13 -0.38 -10.61
C ARG A 50 -24.47 -0.86 -11.18
N ALA A 51 -25.03 -0.14 -12.16
CA ALA A 51 -26.26 -0.56 -12.84
C ALA A 51 -26.05 -1.89 -13.59
N PHE A 52 -24.90 -2.05 -14.26
CA PHE A 52 -24.53 -3.32 -14.90
C PHE A 52 -24.25 -4.45 -13.91
N GLY A 53 -23.76 -4.14 -12.71
CA GLY A 53 -23.51 -5.11 -11.65
C GLY A 53 -24.76 -5.91 -11.26
N PHE A 54 -25.95 -5.31 -11.31
CA PHE A 54 -27.21 -6.04 -11.08
C PHE A 54 -27.48 -7.11 -12.13
N LEU A 55 -27.25 -6.81 -13.42
CA LEU A 55 -27.44 -7.77 -14.50
C LEU A 55 -26.41 -8.90 -14.43
N ALA A 56 -25.14 -8.56 -14.18
CA ALA A 56 -24.06 -9.52 -14.00
C ALA A 56 -24.34 -10.49 -12.84
N PHE A 57 -24.77 -9.97 -11.70
CA PHE A 57 -25.10 -10.80 -10.55
C PHE A 57 -26.33 -11.67 -10.80
N SER A 58 -27.35 -11.15 -11.49
CA SER A 58 -28.53 -11.93 -11.87
C SER A 58 -28.16 -13.13 -12.75
N PHE A 59 -27.26 -12.93 -13.71
CA PHE A 59 -26.70 -14.01 -14.53
C PHE A 59 -25.98 -15.07 -13.68
N VAL A 60 -25.08 -14.66 -12.79
CA VAL A 60 -24.35 -15.57 -11.91
C VAL A 60 -25.30 -16.33 -10.97
N ALA A 61 -26.31 -15.65 -10.41
CA ALA A 61 -27.29 -16.27 -9.54
C ALA A 61 -28.14 -17.33 -10.27
N LEU A 62 -28.51 -17.08 -11.53
CA LEU A 62 -29.22 -18.06 -12.37
C LEU A 62 -28.34 -19.28 -12.65
N LEU A 63 -27.06 -19.08 -13.00
CA LEU A 63 -26.11 -20.18 -13.18
C LEU A 63 -25.93 -20.99 -11.89
N LEU A 64 -25.71 -20.35 -10.75
CA LEU A 64 -25.60 -21.04 -9.47
C LEU A 64 -26.88 -21.81 -9.11
N SER A 65 -28.04 -21.24 -9.41
CA SER A 65 -29.33 -21.91 -9.19
C SER A 65 -29.43 -23.21 -9.99
N THR A 66 -28.92 -23.26 -11.23
CA THR A 66 -28.91 -24.50 -12.03
C THR A 66 -28.08 -25.61 -11.37
N ILE A 67 -26.97 -25.25 -10.71
CA ILE A 67 -26.11 -26.20 -9.99
C ILE A 67 -26.81 -26.71 -8.73
N LEU A 68 -27.42 -25.80 -7.95
CA LEU A 68 -28.03 -26.13 -6.65
C LEU A 68 -29.28 -27.00 -6.78
N VAL A 69 -30.11 -26.74 -7.79
CA VAL A 69 -31.38 -27.47 -7.98
C VAL A 69 -31.24 -28.71 -8.87
N ARG A 70 -30.04 -28.99 -9.40
CA ARG A 70 -29.77 -30.08 -10.34
C ARG A 70 -30.30 -31.44 -9.90
N ASN A 71 -30.23 -31.74 -8.61
CA ASN A 71 -30.62 -33.04 -8.05
C ASN A 71 -32.12 -33.15 -7.72
N TYR A 72 -32.84 -32.03 -7.72
CA TYR A 72 -34.23 -31.95 -7.23
C TYR A 72 -35.22 -31.44 -8.27
N ALA A 73 -34.74 -30.77 -9.32
CA ALA A 73 -35.57 -30.18 -10.36
C ALA A 73 -35.71 -31.10 -11.57
N GLY A 74 -36.89 -31.10 -12.19
CA GLY A 74 -37.12 -31.79 -13.46
C GLY A 74 -36.32 -31.17 -14.61
N ALA A 75 -36.09 -31.95 -15.68
CA ALA A 75 -35.34 -31.51 -16.86
C ALA A 75 -35.87 -30.20 -17.47
N ASN A 76 -37.19 -30.00 -17.47
CA ASN A 76 -37.83 -28.78 -17.96
C ASN A 76 -37.43 -27.54 -17.15
N THR A 77 -37.37 -27.63 -15.82
CA THR A 77 -36.95 -26.52 -14.95
C THR A 77 -35.49 -26.13 -15.19
N LEU A 78 -34.61 -27.13 -15.32
CA LEU A 78 -33.20 -26.89 -15.64
C LEU A 78 -33.02 -26.23 -17.01
N PHE A 79 -33.78 -26.67 -18.01
CA PHE A 79 -33.79 -26.08 -19.34
C PHE A 79 -34.18 -24.59 -19.32
N TRP A 80 -35.26 -24.23 -18.62
CA TRP A 80 -35.68 -22.83 -18.52
C TRP A 80 -34.69 -21.97 -17.74
N LEU A 81 -34.09 -22.48 -16.66
CA LEU A 81 -33.05 -21.76 -15.93
C LEU A 81 -31.82 -21.48 -16.80
N LEU A 82 -31.40 -22.43 -17.64
CA LEU A 82 -30.30 -22.24 -18.58
C LEU A 82 -30.65 -21.22 -19.67
N ILE A 83 -31.87 -21.26 -20.21
CA ILE A 83 -32.34 -20.23 -21.15
C ILE A 83 -32.33 -18.85 -20.50
N SER A 84 -32.88 -18.72 -19.29
CA SER A 84 -32.87 -17.45 -18.56
C SER A 84 -31.45 -16.95 -18.33
N ALA A 85 -30.53 -17.83 -17.90
CA ALA A 85 -29.12 -17.47 -17.73
C ALA A 85 -28.51 -17.01 -19.07
N ALA A 86 -28.74 -17.73 -20.17
CA ALA A 86 -28.21 -17.37 -21.48
C ALA A 86 -28.74 -16.00 -21.97
N VAL A 87 -30.03 -15.73 -21.79
CA VAL A 87 -30.65 -14.43 -22.16
C VAL A 87 -30.09 -13.30 -21.30
N THR A 88 -30.05 -13.46 -19.98
CA THR A 88 -29.51 -12.43 -19.06
C THR A 88 -28.02 -12.19 -19.31
N GLY A 89 -27.24 -13.25 -19.50
CA GLY A 89 -25.82 -13.16 -19.84
C GLY A 89 -25.59 -12.42 -21.16
N SER A 90 -26.34 -12.78 -22.21
CA SER A 90 -26.24 -12.12 -23.52
C SER A 90 -26.60 -10.64 -23.45
N ALA A 91 -27.69 -10.31 -22.73
CA ALA A 91 -28.09 -8.92 -22.51
C ALA A 91 -27.02 -8.13 -21.74
N PHE A 92 -26.39 -8.74 -20.73
CA PHE A 92 -25.29 -8.13 -19.99
C PHE A 92 -24.11 -7.87 -20.91
N PHE A 93 -23.59 -8.89 -21.59
CA PHE A 93 -22.39 -8.76 -22.43
C PHE A 93 -22.60 -7.75 -23.56
N PHE A 94 -23.75 -7.80 -24.24
CA PHE A 94 -24.05 -6.86 -25.33
C PHE A 94 -24.25 -5.43 -24.82
N GLY A 95 -25.02 -5.24 -23.75
CA GLY A 95 -25.23 -3.93 -23.15
C GLY A 95 -23.93 -3.33 -22.60
N PHE A 96 -23.14 -4.14 -21.90
CA PHE A 96 -21.86 -3.73 -21.33
C PHE A 96 -20.84 -3.35 -22.39
N THR A 97 -20.70 -4.15 -23.45
CA THR A 97 -19.75 -3.86 -24.54
C THR A 97 -20.11 -2.59 -25.30
N LEU A 98 -21.39 -2.39 -25.61
CA LEU A 98 -21.87 -1.16 -26.24
C LEU A 98 -21.65 0.06 -25.34
N TRP A 99 -21.99 -0.05 -24.05
CA TRP A 99 -21.76 1.01 -23.08
C TRP A 99 -20.27 1.32 -22.93
N ALA A 100 -19.42 0.31 -22.75
CA ALA A 100 -17.98 0.48 -22.59
C ALA A 100 -17.35 1.13 -23.82
N LYS A 101 -17.78 0.74 -25.03
CA LYS A 101 -17.35 1.39 -26.28
C LYS A 101 -17.75 2.86 -26.34
N ARG A 102 -18.99 3.19 -25.95
CA ARG A 102 -19.51 4.56 -25.93
C ARG A 102 -18.87 5.42 -24.83
N ALA A 103 -18.59 4.84 -23.67
CA ALA A 103 -17.94 5.50 -22.56
C ALA A 103 -16.47 5.78 -22.90
N GLY A 104 -15.76 4.75 -23.39
CA GLY A 104 -14.35 4.85 -23.79
C GLY A 104 -14.10 5.78 -24.98
N SER A 105 -15.06 5.96 -25.90
CA SER A 105 -14.90 6.87 -27.04
C SER A 105 -14.79 8.35 -26.64
N ARG A 106 -15.09 8.69 -25.39
CA ARG A 106 -14.99 10.05 -24.85
C ARG A 106 -13.71 10.27 -24.02
N LEU A 107 -12.92 9.22 -23.82
CA LEU A 107 -11.75 9.23 -22.96
C LEU A 107 -10.48 9.11 -23.80
N ALA A 108 -9.39 9.69 -23.29
CA ALA A 108 -8.08 9.54 -23.90
C ALA A 108 -7.58 8.09 -23.73
N ILE A 109 -7.12 7.48 -24.81
CA ILE A 109 -6.57 6.12 -24.75
C ILE A 109 -5.16 6.20 -24.15
N LEU A 110 -4.85 5.31 -23.21
CA LEU A 110 -3.49 5.15 -22.69
C LEU A 110 -2.61 4.53 -23.80
N GLU A 111 -1.50 5.19 -24.15
CA GLU A 111 -0.58 4.69 -25.18
C GLU A 111 0.08 3.38 -24.74
N ALA A 112 0.19 2.43 -25.69
CA ALA A 112 0.81 1.14 -25.47
C ALA A 112 2.29 1.34 -25.07
N GLY A 113 2.64 0.93 -23.84
CA GLY A 113 3.96 1.14 -23.25
C GLY A 113 3.93 1.88 -21.90
N THR A 114 2.81 2.53 -21.57
CA THR A 114 2.59 3.06 -20.22
C THR A 114 1.99 1.96 -19.35
N GLU A 115 2.70 1.51 -18.31
CA GLU A 115 2.18 0.49 -17.38
C GLU A 115 0.93 1.01 -16.66
N ALA A 116 -0.20 0.33 -16.88
CA ALA A 116 -1.44 0.52 -16.15
C ALA A 116 -1.45 -0.41 -14.92
N ILE A 117 -1.65 0.15 -13.72
CA ILE A 117 -1.74 -0.63 -12.48
C ILE A 117 -3.25 -0.72 -12.12
N PRO A 118 -3.88 -1.91 -12.16
CA PRO A 118 -5.27 -2.05 -11.77
C PRO A 118 -5.49 -1.77 -10.27
N THR A 119 -6.53 -1.02 -9.91
CA THR A 119 -6.78 -0.60 -8.52
C THR A 119 -7.21 -1.75 -7.62
N LEU A 120 -7.76 -2.84 -8.18
CA LEU A 120 -8.11 -4.02 -7.40
C LEU A 120 -6.89 -4.84 -6.92
N PHE A 121 -5.68 -4.48 -7.35
CA PHE A 121 -4.45 -5.21 -7.07
C PHE A 121 -3.34 -4.34 -6.44
N ASP A 122 -3.61 -3.08 -6.07
CA ASP A 122 -2.63 -2.27 -5.34
C ASP A 122 -2.70 -2.58 -3.84
N LEU A 123 -2.33 -3.83 -3.51
CA LEU A 123 -2.25 -4.34 -2.14
C LEU A 123 -1.39 -3.43 -1.26
N GLU A 124 -0.40 -2.77 -1.84
CA GLU A 124 0.48 -1.82 -1.19
C GLU A 124 -0.25 -0.52 -0.83
N ALA A 125 -1.00 0.08 -1.74
CA ALA A 125 -1.79 1.29 -1.45
C ALA A 125 -2.89 1.05 -0.41
N ASP A 126 -3.57 -0.11 -0.49
CA ASP A 126 -4.57 -0.54 0.48
C ASP A 126 -3.95 -0.81 1.86
N ALA A 127 -2.80 -1.48 1.90
CA ALA A 127 -2.05 -1.67 3.14
C ALA A 127 -1.61 -0.34 3.74
N ALA A 128 -1.10 0.58 2.92
CA ALA A 128 -0.70 1.91 3.36
C ALA A 128 -1.87 2.72 3.93
N ASN A 129 -3.06 2.66 3.30
CA ASN A 129 -4.28 3.29 3.81
C ASN A 129 -4.65 2.77 5.20
N ALA A 130 -4.68 1.44 5.34
CA ALA A 130 -5.05 0.81 6.60
C ALA A 130 -4.02 1.06 7.71
N ILE A 131 -2.72 1.07 7.38
CA ILE A 131 -1.67 1.46 8.34
C ILE A 131 -1.86 2.92 8.75
N ALA A 132 -2.07 3.84 7.81
CA ALA A 132 -2.30 5.25 8.12
C ALA A 132 -3.50 5.45 9.07
N GLN A 133 -4.61 4.74 8.84
CA GLN A 133 -5.79 4.79 9.71
C GLN A 133 -5.55 4.24 11.12
N VAL A 134 -4.64 3.28 11.29
CA VAL A 134 -4.28 2.74 12.61
C VAL A 134 -3.29 3.65 13.33
N LEU A 135 -2.33 4.23 12.59
CA LEU A 135 -1.30 5.10 13.14
C LEU A 135 -1.78 6.51 13.43
N LEU A 136 -2.86 6.95 12.76
CA LEU A 136 -3.53 8.21 13.02
C LEU A 136 -4.70 7.96 13.99
N PRO A 137 -4.50 8.01 15.33
CA PRO A 137 -5.61 7.99 16.26
C PRO A 137 -6.50 9.22 16.06
N LYS A 138 -7.60 9.32 16.82
CA LYS A 138 -8.37 10.56 16.86
C LYS A 138 -7.45 11.71 17.27
N VAL A 139 -7.09 12.52 16.29
CA VAL A 139 -6.26 13.71 16.48
C VAL A 139 -7.08 14.72 17.26
N GLU A 140 -6.62 15.07 18.45
CA GLU A 140 -7.17 16.15 19.26
C GLU A 140 -6.16 17.32 19.38
N GLU A 141 -4.87 17.01 19.34
CA GLU A 141 -3.77 17.97 19.49
C GLU A 141 -2.74 17.89 18.35
N GLU A 142 -1.92 18.94 18.20
CA GLU A 142 -0.81 18.95 17.23
C GLU A 142 0.24 17.86 17.53
N SER A 143 0.44 17.57 18.82
CA SER A 143 1.34 16.52 19.33
C SER A 143 0.99 15.14 18.76
N ASP A 144 -0.30 14.85 18.54
CA ASP A 144 -0.79 13.58 17.99
C ASP A 144 -0.26 13.33 16.57
N TRP A 145 -0.19 14.37 15.74
CA TRP A 145 0.39 14.27 14.39
C TRP A 145 1.88 13.93 14.44
N THR A 146 2.63 14.63 15.29
CA THR A 146 4.07 14.41 15.41
C THR A 146 4.39 13.02 15.93
N ASN A 147 3.56 12.49 16.85
CA ASN A 147 3.67 11.12 17.35
C ASN A 147 3.34 10.09 16.27
N ALA A 148 2.26 10.29 15.51
CA ALA A 148 1.87 9.41 14.41
C ALA A 148 2.94 9.36 13.31
N LEU A 149 3.46 10.51 12.88
CA LEU A 149 4.56 10.62 11.91
C LEU A 149 5.85 9.97 12.43
N SER A 150 6.19 10.18 13.70
CA SER A 150 7.37 9.59 14.32
C SER A 150 7.25 8.07 14.41
N LEU A 151 6.09 7.53 14.79
CA LEU A 151 5.85 6.09 14.83
C LEU A 151 5.90 5.47 13.43
N ALA A 152 5.27 6.12 12.44
CA ALA A 152 5.33 5.67 11.04
C ALA A 152 6.77 5.66 10.52
N GLY A 153 7.55 6.71 10.82
CA GLY A 153 8.97 6.78 10.50
C GLY A 153 9.78 5.70 11.19
N CYS A 154 9.55 5.49 12.49
CA CYS A 154 10.21 4.45 13.27
C CYS A 154 10.00 3.06 12.65
N LEU A 155 8.75 2.70 12.34
CA LEU A 155 8.38 1.45 11.68
C LEU A 155 9.00 1.32 10.28
N ALA A 156 8.94 2.38 9.47
CA ALA A 156 9.52 2.39 8.12
C ALA A 156 11.04 2.18 8.17
N GLY A 157 11.75 2.92 9.01
CA GLY A 157 13.19 2.81 9.19
C GLY A 157 13.62 1.42 9.65
N PHE A 158 12.97 0.87 10.68
CA PHE A 158 13.26 -0.49 11.16
C PHE A 158 13.00 -1.55 10.08
N SER A 159 11.92 -1.39 9.31
CA SER A 159 11.62 -2.30 8.21
C SER A 159 12.67 -2.29 7.09
N CYS A 160 13.43 -1.21 6.89
CA CYS A 160 14.53 -1.20 5.91
C CYS A 160 15.56 -2.28 6.25
N GLN A 161 15.93 -2.38 7.52
CA GLN A 161 16.92 -3.34 7.98
C GLN A 161 16.39 -4.78 7.90
N VAL A 162 15.13 -5.00 8.25
CA VAL A 162 14.46 -6.30 8.11
C VAL A 162 14.44 -6.72 6.65
N GLY A 163 14.00 -5.84 5.75
CA GLY A 163 13.96 -6.11 4.31
C GLY A 163 15.33 -6.43 3.72
N VAL A 164 16.38 -5.66 4.07
CA VAL A 164 17.76 -5.92 3.64
C VAL A 164 18.24 -7.31 4.07
N ARG A 165 17.97 -7.70 5.32
CA ARG A 165 18.37 -9.01 5.85
C ARG A 165 17.62 -10.15 5.19
N MET A 166 16.30 -10.06 5.11
CA MET A 166 15.46 -11.10 4.50
C MET A 166 15.79 -11.30 3.03
N ARG A 167 16.05 -10.22 2.30
CA ARG A 167 16.51 -10.31 0.91
C ARG A 167 17.87 -11.00 0.80
N ALA A 168 18.82 -10.65 1.66
CA ALA A 168 20.15 -11.27 1.63
C ALA A 168 20.10 -12.76 1.99
N GLU A 169 19.24 -13.14 2.94
CA GLU A 169 18.97 -14.55 3.28
C GLU A 169 18.37 -15.31 2.09
N ALA A 170 17.36 -14.75 1.43
CA ALA A 170 16.74 -15.34 0.23
C ALA A 170 17.72 -15.47 -0.94
N GLU A 171 18.65 -14.53 -1.08
CA GLU A 171 19.70 -14.53 -2.11
C GLU A 171 20.96 -15.32 -1.69
N HIS A 172 20.97 -15.94 -0.51
CA HIS A 172 22.11 -16.67 0.06
C HIS A 172 23.44 -15.89 0.07
N ARG A 173 23.37 -14.61 0.43
CA ARG A 173 24.53 -13.71 0.53
C ARG A 173 24.59 -12.96 1.85
N ALA A 174 25.71 -12.31 2.12
CA ALA A 174 25.82 -11.37 3.22
C ALA A 174 24.88 -10.16 2.99
N SER A 175 24.34 -9.61 4.07
CA SER A 175 23.43 -8.45 4.05
C SER A 175 24.07 -7.16 3.57
N GLY A 176 25.41 -7.05 3.69
CA GLY A 176 26.13 -5.82 3.43
C GLY A 176 25.96 -4.78 4.55
N LEU A 177 25.40 -5.18 5.70
CA LEU A 177 25.35 -4.36 6.91
C LEU A 177 26.68 -4.44 7.64
N VAL A 178 27.11 -3.31 8.18
CA VAL A 178 28.27 -3.16 9.06
C VAL A 178 27.77 -3.06 10.49
N GLU A 179 28.23 -3.96 11.33
CA GLU A 179 27.97 -3.99 12.76
C GLU A 179 28.91 -3.03 13.49
N ILE A 180 28.34 -2.16 14.34
CA ILE A 180 29.07 -1.25 15.22
C ILE A 180 28.59 -1.51 16.65
N ALA A 181 29.46 -2.10 17.45
CA ALA A 181 29.25 -2.20 18.89
C ALA A 181 29.66 -0.88 19.57
N THR A 182 28.79 -0.35 20.42
CA THR A 182 29.14 0.81 21.25
C THR A 182 29.85 0.38 22.52
N THR A 183 30.38 1.36 23.26
CA THR A 183 31.01 1.14 24.57
C THR A 183 30.05 0.62 25.65
N ARG A 184 28.76 0.48 25.32
CA ARG A 184 27.68 0.01 26.20
C ARG A 184 27.10 -1.34 25.76
N ASP A 185 27.86 -2.11 24.99
CA ASP A 185 27.47 -3.44 24.51
C ASP A 185 26.18 -3.46 23.66
N ARG A 186 25.76 -2.31 23.12
CA ARG A 186 24.65 -2.22 22.17
C ARG A 186 25.16 -2.29 20.73
N LEU A 187 24.43 -2.99 19.89
CA LEU A 187 24.77 -3.17 18.48
C LEU A 187 23.95 -2.24 17.59
N TYR A 188 24.64 -1.54 16.71
CA TYR A 188 24.04 -0.74 15.66
C TYR A 188 24.50 -1.20 14.28
N TYR A 189 23.67 -0.97 13.28
CA TYR A 189 23.91 -1.41 11.91
C TYR A 189 23.94 -0.25 10.93
N PHE A 190 24.93 -0.27 10.05
CA PHE A 190 25.19 0.77 9.05
C PHE A 190 25.47 0.14 7.68
N GLY A 191 25.60 0.98 6.65
CA GLY A 191 26.06 0.57 5.33
C GLY A 191 25.14 1.02 4.20
N ASP A 192 25.67 1.03 2.99
CA ASP A 192 24.97 1.51 1.78
C ASP A 192 23.68 0.75 1.51
N ALA A 193 23.63 -0.52 1.91
CA ALA A 193 22.43 -1.36 1.82
C ALA A 193 21.23 -0.76 2.58
N LEU A 194 21.46 0.01 3.66
CA LEU A 194 20.41 0.75 4.36
C LEU A 194 20.14 2.11 3.72
N ASN A 195 21.17 2.83 3.28
CA ASN A 195 21.01 4.18 2.73
C ASN A 195 20.11 4.20 1.48
N GLY A 196 20.18 3.15 0.65
CA GLY A 196 19.32 2.95 -0.51
C GLY A 196 17.82 3.07 -0.19
N PRO A 197 17.21 2.11 0.52
CA PRO A 197 15.78 2.17 0.86
C PRO A 197 15.41 3.34 1.78
N LEU A 198 16.36 3.92 2.52
CA LEU A 198 16.09 5.02 3.44
C LEU A 198 16.00 6.39 2.73
N ALA A 199 17.00 6.74 1.91
CA ALA A 199 17.11 8.09 1.35
C ALA A 199 17.70 8.20 -0.07
N GLU A 200 18.51 7.24 -0.53
CA GLU A 200 19.28 7.36 -1.78
C GLU A 200 18.59 6.72 -3.00
N GLY A 201 17.75 5.72 -2.77
CA GLY A 201 17.07 4.97 -3.82
C GLY A 201 15.81 5.64 -4.36
N SER A 202 15.34 5.14 -5.50
CA SER A 202 14.00 5.40 -6.04
C SER A 202 13.32 4.06 -6.34
N PRO A 203 12.41 3.57 -5.45
CA PRO A 203 11.89 4.26 -4.27
C PRO A 203 12.84 4.23 -3.04
N SER A 204 12.70 5.23 -2.17
CA SER A 204 13.19 5.29 -0.79
C SER A 204 12.13 5.90 0.14
N ILE A 205 12.27 5.75 1.46
CA ILE A 205 11.36 6.40 2.42
C ILE A 205 11.30 7.91 2.13
N TRP A 206 12.46 8.57 2.03
CA TRP A 206 12.53 9.99 1.71
C TRP A 206 11.84 10.33 0.39
N SER A 207 12.14 9.61 -0.70
CA SER A 207 11.55 9.91 -2.02
C SER A 207 10.01 9.80 -1.98
N ILE A 208 9.48 8.90 -1.16
CA ILE A 208 8.04 8.72 -0.99
C ILE A 208 7.46 9.87 -0.16
N VAL A 209 7.91 10.05 1.10
CA VAL A 209 7.26 11.00 2.03
C VAL A 209 7.42 12.45 1.58
N SER A 210 8.57 12.80 1.04
CA SER A 210 8.87 14.16 0.57
C SER A 210 8.35 14.44 -0.85
N SER A 211 7.76 13.44 -1.51
CA SER A 211 7.40 13.52 -2.93
C SER A 211 8.59 13.88 -3.83
N ASN A 212 9.72 13.19 -3.64
CA ASN A 212 10.99 13.37 -4.35
C ASN A 212 11.66 14.75 -4.15
N ALA A 213 11.53 15.33 -2.95
CA ALA A 213 12.29 16.53 -2.63
C ALA A 213 13.81 16.24 -2.63
N PRO A 214 14.67 17.26 -2.83
CA PRO A 214 16.12 17.10 -2.71
C PRO A 214 16.50 16.55 -1.33
N VAL A 215 17.50 15.65 -1.26
CA VAL A 215 17.95 15.01 -0.01
C VAL A 215 18.69 15.98 0.93
N THR A 216 19.11 17.16 0.46
CA THR A 216 19.85 18.17 1.22
C THR A 216 19.32 18.44 2.65
N PRO A 217 18.00 18.53 2.89
CA PRO A 217 17.43 18.72 4.23
C PRO A 217 17.70 17.58 5.22
N LEU A 218 18.06 16.38 4.74
CA LEU A 218 18.38 15.23 5.60
C LEU A 218 19.81 15.20 6.09
N LEU A 219 20.74 15.91 5.44
CA LEU A 219 22.16 15.90 5.82
C LEU A 219 22.38 16.25 7.30
N PRO A 220 21.72 17.27 7.88
CA PRO A 220 21.83 17.55 9.31
C PRO A 220 21.33 16.39 10.17
N VAL A 221 20.22 15.74 9.79
CA VAL A 221 19.64 14.62 10.55
C VAL A 221 20.57 13.42 10.58
N PHE A 222 21.13 13.04 9.42
CA PHE A 222 22.13 11.98 9.34
C PHE A 222 23.37 12.30 10.17
N LYS A 223 23.86 13.54 10.09
CA LYS A 223 25.04 13.98 10.84
C LYS A 223 24.80 13.86 12.35
N THR A 224 23.67 14.39 12.82
CA THR A 224 23.29 14.34 14.25
C THR A 224 23.16 12.90 14.73
N VAL A 225 22.40 12.05 14.04
CA VAL A 225 22.24 10.65 14.45
C VAL A 225 23.58 9.93 14.49
N THR A 226 24.43 10.12 13.47
CA THR A 226 25.73 9.43 13.40
C THR A 226 26.70 9.93 14.47
N SER A 227 26.69 11.22 14.82
CA SER A 227 27.55 11.77 15.87
C SER A 227 27.10 11.41 17.29
N GLU A 228 25.80 11.18 17.48
CA GLU A 228 25.21 10.90 18.78
C GLU A 228 25.16 9.41 19.11
N ILE A 229 25.30 8.50 18.14
CA ILE A 229 25.31 7.06 18.42
C ILE A 229 26.38 6.69 19.45
N GLY A 230 25.96 6.03 20.52
CA GLY A 230 26.77 5.70 21.69
C GLY A 230 26.81 6.77 22.80
N SER A 231 26.15 7.93 22.62
CA SER A 231 26.00 8.95 23.67
C SER A 231 24.85 8.60 24.63
N ASP A 232 24.89 9.09 25.89
CA ASP A 232 23.77 8.94 26.85
C ASP A 232 22.43 9.42 26.30
N THR A 233 22.45 10.56 25.64
CA THR A 233 21.25 11.17 25.07
C THR A 233 20.66 10.28 23.98
N PHE A 234 21.52 9.71 23.12
CA PHE A 234 21.06 8.84 22.05
C PHE A 234 20.55 7.49 22.58
N GLU A 235 21.22 6.89 23.55
CA GLU A 235 20.76 5.62 24.12
C GLU A 235 19.37 5.75 24.75
N TYR A 236 19.13 6.82 25.52
CA TYR A 236 17.81 7.12 26.06
C TYR A 236 16.75 7.29 24.97
N TYR A 237 17.11 7.98 23.88
CA TYR A 237 16.22 8.15 22.73
C TYR A 237 15.95 6.81 22.01
N ALA A 238 16.99 5.99 21.82
CA ALA A 238 16.91 4.69 21.18
C ALA A 238 16.05 3.69 21.98
N ASP A 239 16.07 3.75 23.31
CA ASP A 239 15.17 2.96 24.16
C ASP A 239 13.69 3.34 23.93
N GLY A 240 13.42 4.63 23.73
CA GLY A 240 12.11 5.12 23.31
C GLY A 240 11.66 4.54 21.96
N LEU A 241 12.58 4.48 20.99
CA LEU A 241 12.31 3.88 19.68
C LEU A 241 12.05 2.38 19.78
N VAL A 242 12.86 1.62 20.53
CA VAL A 242 12.66 0.18 20.75
C VAL A 242 11.31 -0.08 21.40
N LYS A 243 10.95 0.69 22.42
CA LYS A 243 9.63 0.58 23.07
C LYS A 243 8.48 0.83 22.09
N ALA A 244 8.59 1.85 21.25
CA ALA A 244 7.59 2.12 20.21
C ALA A 244 7.49 0.97 19.20
N LEU A 245 8.63 0.41 18.79
CA LEU A 245 8.67 -0.75 17.89
C LEU A 245 8.06 -2.00 18.53
N HIS A 246 8.33 -2.30 19.80
CA HIS A 246 7.69 -3.43 20.50
C HIS A 246 6.17 -3.37 20.46
N GLN A 247 5.60 -2.18 20.63
CA GLN A 247 4.16 -1.97 20.68
C GLN A 247 3.47 -2.17 19.32
N SER A 248 4.14 -1.82 18.22
CA SER A 248 3.49 -1.75 16.90
C SER A 248 4.08 -2.69 15.85
N TRP A 249 5.34 -3.09 15.96
CA TRP A 249 6.03 -3.87 14.93
C TRP A 249 5.35 -5.21 14.65
N ARG A 250 5.01 -5.96 15.70
CA ARG A 250 4.43 -7.31 15.54
C ARG A 250 3.09 -7.27 14.81
N SER A 251 2.22 -6.31 15.13
CA SER A 251 0.92 -6.17 14.48
C SER A 251 1.07 -5.65 13.05
N THR A 252 1.95 -4.66 12.82
CA THR A 252 2.21 -4.12 11.48
C THR A 252 2.84 -5.15 10.54
N SER A 253 3.87 -5.88 10.98
CA SER A 253 4.54 -6.91 10.17
C SER A 253 3.59 -8.07 9.85
N ALA A 254 2.84 -8.58 10.84
CA ALA A 254 1.84 -9.64 10.60
C ALA A 254 0.73 -9.16 9.65
N PHE A 255 0.35 -7.89 9.71
CA PHE A 255 -0.65 -7.30 8.82
C PHE A 255 -0.16 -7.22 7.36
N LEU A 256 1.12 -6.87 7.16
CA LEU A 256 1.76 -6.81 5.84
C LEU A 256 1.97 -8.21 5.25
N ASP A 257 2.44 -9.14 6.08
CA ASP A 257 2.62 -10.55 5.72
C ASP A 257 1.29 -11.22 5.34
N ALA A 258 0.23 -11.02 6.11
CA ALA A 258 -1.11 -11.53 5.80
C ALA A 258 -1.69 -10.98 4.48
N ARG A 259 -1.14 -9.88 3.96
CA ARG A 259 -1.49 -9.32 2.64
C ARG A 259 -0.57 -9.78 1.52
N GLY A 260 0.44 -10.60 1.82
CA GLY A 260 1.41 -11.07 0.85
C GLY A 260 2.34 -9.97 0.35
N ILE A 261 2.56 -8.91 1.14
CA ILE A 261 3.55 -7.88 0.78
C ILE A 261 4.93 -8.43 1.10
N GLU A 262 5.84 -8.41 0.13
CA GLU A 262 7.22 -8.87 0.31
C GLU A 262 7.98 -7.98 1.32
N PRO A 263 8.84 -8.55 2.18
CA PRO A 263 9.52 -7.79 3.25
C PRO A 263 10.38 -6.62 2.79
N ASP A 264 10.98 -6.70 1.61
CA ASP A 264 11.75 -5.61 1.01
C ASP A 264 10.86 -4.45 0.52
N ARG A 265 9.54 -4.67 0.39
CA ARG A 265 8.54 -3.66 0.06
C ARG A 265 7.93 -2.98 1.29
N TRP A 266 8.04 -3.58 2.48
CA TRP A 266 7.47 -3.03 3.72
C TRP A 266 7.87 -1.58 4.01
N PRO A 267 9.14 -1.15 3.85
CA PRO A 267 9.52 0.24 4.10
C PRO A 267 8.75 1.23 3.25
N PHE A 268 8.47 0.86 2.00
CA PHE A 268 7.81 1.74 1.05
C PHE A 268 6.30 1.83 1.31
N VAL A 269 5.67 0.71 1.71
CA VAL A 269 4.26 0.70 2.12
C VAL A 269 4.06 1.55 3.38
N ILE A 270 4.93 1.41 4.37
CA ILE A 270 4.86 2.21 5.61
C ILE A 270 5.18 3.67 5.31
N ALA A 271 6.16 3.97 4.45
CA ALA A 271 6.44 5.33 4.00
C ALA A 271 5.24 5.95 3.25
N ALA A 272 4.52 5.18 2.44
CA ALA A 272 3.29 5.64 1.79
C ALA A 272 2.19 5.94 2.81
N ALA A 273 2.10 5.17 3.90
CA ALA A 273 1.21 5.50 5.02
C ALA A 273 1.63 6.80 5.71
N ALA A 274 2.93 6.98 5.98
CA ALA A 274 3.49 8.20 6.57
C ALA A 274 3.22 9.44 5.69
N LYS A 275 3.33 9.30 4.36
CA LYS A 275 2.99 10.36 3.41
C LYS A 275 1.53 10.81 3.55
N LYS A 276 0.59 9.86 3.65
CA LYS A 276 -0.84 10.18 3.82
C LYS A 276 -1.09 10.95 5.11
N ILE A 277 -0.47 10.51 6.21
CA ILE A 277 -0.51 11.24 7.49
C ILE A 277 0.07 12.65 7.33
N ALA A 278 1.19 12.79 6.61
CA ALA A 278 1.85 14.07 6.38
C ALA A 278 1.02 15.03 5.50
N GLU A 279 0.25 14.51 4.54
CA GLU A 279 -0.64 15.29 3.67
C GLU A 279 -1.87 15.81 4.42
N GLU A 280 -2.30 15.13 5.49
CA GLU A 280 -3.38 15.57 6.37
C GLU A 280 -2.89 16.43 7.56
N CYS A 281 -1.58 16.42 7.82
CA CYS A 281 -0.95 17.16 8.90
C CYS A 281 -1.02 18.68 8.66
N PRO A 282 -1.25 19.52 9.70
CA PRO A 282 -1.20 20.97 9.59
C PRO A 282 0.18 21.55 9.23
N LEU A 283 1.25 20.77 9.42
CA LEU A 283 2.61 21.16 9.06
C LEU A 283 2.79 21.13 7.53
N ASP A 284 3.75 21.90 7.01
CA ASP A 284 4.12 21.74 5.62
C ASP A 284 4.71 20.34 5.38
N LEU A 285 4.52 19.80 4.16
CA LEU A 285 4.94 18.45 3.81
C LEU A 285 6.43 18.20 4.05
N THR A 286 7.27 19.22 3.89
CA THR A 286 8.71 19.08 4.12
C THR A 286 8.99 18.91 5.61
N ALA A 287 8.42 19.76 6.47
CA ALA A 287 8.53 19.62 7.91
C ALA A 287 7.99 18.27 8.41
N ALA A 288 6.82 17.84 7.95
CA ALA A 288 6.26 16.53 8.28
C ALA A 288 7.17 15.38 7.82
N SER A 289 7.75 15.47 6.62
CA SER A 289 8.71 14.50 6.09
C SER A 289 10.00 14.44 6.92
N ILE A 290 10.47 15.58 7.43
CA ILE A 290 11.63 15.64 8.33
C ILE A 290 11.34 14.94 9.65
N ILE A 291 10.14 15.08 10.21
CA ILE A 291 9.74 14.35 11.44
C ILE A 291 9.82 12.84 11.19
N VAL A 292 9.25 12.36 10.08
CA VAL A 292 9.31 10.94 9.69
C VAL A 292 10.76 10.46 9.60
N MET A 293 11.62 11.20 8.91
CA MET A 293 13.01 10.79 8.73
C MET A 293 13.84 10.89 10.01
N THR A 294 13.50 11.79 10.92
CA THR A 294 14.16 11.92 12.24
C THR A 294 13.96 10.67 13.08
N ALA A 295 12.83 9.97 12.93
CA ALA A 295 12.61 8.66 13.55
C ALA A 295 13.13 7.50 12.70
N ALA A 296 13.00 7.57 11.37
CA ALA A 296 13.39 6.47 10.47
C ALA A 296 14.91 6.22 10.41
N ILE A 297 15.72 7.30 10.37
CA ILE A 297 17.18 7.20 10.30
C ILE A 297 17.78 6.48 11.51
N PRO A 298 17.43 6.79 12.77
CA PRO A 298 17.94 6.06 13.92
C PRO A 298 17.32 4.67 14.05
N SER A 299 16.02 4.50 13.79
CA SER A 299 15.37 3.18 13.92
C SER A 299 15.89 2.14 12.93
N SER A 300 16.36 2.56 11.74
CA SER A 300 16.98 1.65 10.75
C SER A 300 18.31 1.06 11.19
N LYS A 301 18.90 1.57 12.28
CA LYS A 301 20.21 1.15 12.79
C LYS A 301 20.10 0.24 14.01
N LEU A 302 18.93 0.14 14.62
CA LEU A 302 18.73 -0.65 15.85
C LEU A 302 19.01 -2.13 15.60
N ASP A 303 19.29 -2.89 16.66
CA ASP A 303 19.40 -4.34 16.54
C ASP A 303 18.01 -4.98 16.48
N PRO A 304 17.67 -5.77 15.44
CA PRO A 304 16.41 -6.49 15.41
C PRO A 304 16.24 -7.45 16.59
N ALA A 305 17.32 -7.93 17.20
CA ALA A 305 17.24 -8.76 18.40
C ALA A 305 16.61 -8.00 19.57
N GLU A 306 16.82 -6.68 19.67
CA GLU A 306 16.18 -5.87 20.71
C GLU A 306 14.68 -5.69 20.48
N VAL A 307 14.21 -5.81 19.24
CA VAL A 307 12.82 -5.52 18.85
C VAL A 307 11.96 -6.78 18.68
N ILE A 308 12.53 -7.84 18.13
CA ILE A 308 11.82 -9.06 17.72
C ILE A 308 11.81 -10.10 18.83
N VAL A 309 12.82 -10.11 19.70
CA VAL A 309 12.88 -11.07 20.81
C VAL A 309 11.86 -10.68 21.87
N PRO A 310 10.99 -11.59 22.32
CA PRO A 310 10.06 -11.30 23.41
C PRO A 310 10.83 -10.91 24.67
N GLU A 311 10.37 -9.89 25.39
CA GLU A 311 10.82 -9.64 26.76
C GLU A 311 10.79 -10.96 27.53
N ARG A 312 11.93 -11.36 28.08
CA ARG A 312 12.07 -12.57 28.92
C ARG A 312 11.40 -12.36 30.26
#